data_AF-A0A3D0VTC9-F1
#
_entry.id   AF-A0A3D0VTC9-F1
#
_cell.length_a   1.000
_cell.length_b   1.000
_cell.length_c   1.000
_cell.angle_alpha   90.00
_cell.angle_beta   90.00
_cell.angle_gamma   90.00
#
_symmetry.space_group_name_H-M   'P 1'
#
loop_
_entity.id
_entity.type
_entity.pdbx_description
1 polymer ?
#
loop_
_entity_poly.entity_id
_entity_poly.type
_entity_poly.pdbx_seq_one_letter_code
_entity_poly.pdbx_strand_id
1 'polypeptide(L)'
;MESFGAHIRIQRTSRGLTLRRVAADIDSDPAILSKVERGNRQASRSLVVKLAGYYSLDEAALLKMWMQNKWSRELTESKTFANEPVSVYAHAVMPTFAEIKQKVSAILRKDKRILKAFLFGSFSRNEATDFSDIDILIKTDNRFSFTLFDLAEIAHKSKTALGRKTDVVTERALSPEIKESIHDNLKVLYEKK
;
A
#
# COMPACT_ATOMS: atom_id res chain seq x y z
N MET A 1 14.17 3.04 7.05
CA MET A 1 13.34 4.26 6.94
C MET A 1 13.09 4.78 8.35
N GLU A 2 13.39 6.05 8.64
CA GLU A 2 13.18 6.62 9.97
C GLU A 2 11.68 6.69 10.30
N SER A 3 11.30 6.54 11.58
CA SER A 3 9.90 6.65 11.97
C SER A 3 9.39 8.08 11.86
N PHE A 4 8.08 8.27 11.65
CA PHE A 4 7.46 9.60 11.61
C PHE A 4 7.86 10.46 12.83
N GLY A 5 7.80 9.88 14.04
CA GLY A 5 8.19 10.57 15.26
C GLY A 5 9.67 10.99 15.28
N ALA A 6 10.56 10.12 14.83
CA ALA A 6 11.99 10.42 14.73
C ALA A 6 12.25 11.55 13.72
N HIS A 7 11.58 11.53 12.57
CA HIS A 7 11.69 12.57 11.56
C HIS A 7 11.28 13.94 12.09
N ILE A 8 10.14 14.03 12.80
CA ILE A 8 9.69 15.27 13.43
C ILE A 8 10.68 15.75 14.49
N ARG A 9 11.23 14.85 15.29
CA ARG A 9 12.26 15.18 16.29
C ARG A 9 13.50 15.77 15.64
N ILE A 10 13.96 15.19 14.53
CA ILE A 10 15.12 15.69 13.76
C ILE A 10 14.85 17.10 13.24
N GLN A 11 13.69 17.34 12.61
CA GLN A 11 13.30 18.66 12.12
C GLN A 11 13.27 19.71 13.24
N ARG A 12 12.81 19.32 14.43
CA ARG A 12 12.80 20.20 15.60
C ARG A 12 14.21 20.52 16.09
N THR A 13 15.05 19.48 16.29
CA THR A 13 16.39 19.64 16.86
C THR A 13 17.37 20.30 15.92
N SER A 14 17.27 20.04 14.61
CA SER A 14 18.13 20.69 13.60
C SER A 14 17.90 22.20 13.53
N ARG A 15 16.68 22.65 13.87
CA ARG A 15 16.31 24.08 13.96
C ARG A 15 16.52 24.68 15.35
N GLY A 16 17.08 23.93 16.30
CA GLY A 16 17.31 24.40 17.68
C GLY A 16 16.03 24.67 18.48
N LEU A 17 14.89 24.10 18.08
CA LEU A 17 13.60 24.40 18.67
C LEU A 17 13.31 23.51 19.89
N THR A 18 12.73 24.11 20.94
CA THR A 18 12.28 23.37 22.11
C THR A 18 10.89 22.77 21.86
N LEU A 19 10.58 21.66 22.53
CA LEU A 19 9.24 21.04 22.48
C LEU A 19 8.13 22.03 22.86
N ARG A 20 8.37 22.86 23.88
CA ARG A 20 7.39 23.84 24.36
C ARG A 20 7.10 24.90 23.30
N ARG A 21 8.14 25.40 22.62
CA ARG A 21 7.99 26.41 21.58
C ARG A 21 7.16 25.88 20.42
N VAL A 22 7.55 24.73 19.86
CA VAL A 22 6.82 24.12 18.75
C VAL A 22 5.37 23.85 19.14
N ALA A 23 5.15 23.21 20.28
CA ALA A 23 3.80 22.88 20.73
C ALA A 23 2.91 24.12 20.91
N ALA A 24 3.45 25.23 21.42
CA ALA A 24 2.73 26.50 21.51
C ALA A 24 2.39 27.07 20.13
N ASP A 25 3.35 27.09 19.20
CA ASP A 25 3.18 27.66 17.86
C ASP A 25 2.15 26.88 17.02
N ILE A 26 2.05 25.56 17.23
CA ILE A 26 1.07 24.71 16.55
C ILE A 26 -0.19 24.44 17.39
N ASP A 27 -0.42 25.18 18.48
CA ASP A 27 -1.60 25.02 19.34
C ASP A 27 -1.84 23.54 19.70
N SER A 28 -0.85 22.96 20.39
CA SER A 28 -0.81 21.57 20.82
C SER A 28 -0.15 21.47 22.20
N ASP A 29 -0.35 20.33 22.86
CA ASP A 29 0.28 20.05 24.15
C ASP A 29 1.72 19.50 23.98
N PRO A 30 2.73 20.04 24.70
CA PRO A 30 4.12 19.58 24.63
C PRO A 30 4.33 18.11 25.00
N ALA A 31 3.52 17.56 25.91
CA ALA A 31 3.56 16.15 26.29
C ALA A 31 2.97 15.25 25.18
N ILE A 32 1.97 15.73 24.43
CA ILE A 32 1.49 15.04 23.23
C ILE A 32 2.61 14.98 22.19
N LEU A 33 3.21 16.13 21.86
CA LEU A 33 4.30 16.21 20.89
C LEU A 33 5.49 15.34 21.31
N SER A 34 5.85 15.34 22.60
CA SER A 34 6.92 14.49 23.16
C SER A 34 6.62 13.00 23.04
N LYS A 35 5.37 12.56 23.26
CA LYS A 35 4.97 11.16 23.10
C LYS A 35 4.97 10.75 21.63
N VAL A 36 4.62 11.67 20.73
CA VAL A 36 4.66 11.46 19.27
C VAL A 36 6.10 11.31 18.78
N GLU A 37 6.99 12.22 19.14
CA GLU A 37 8.41 12.17 18.74
C GLU A 37 9.14 10.91 19.21
N ARG A 38 8.73 10.36 20.36
CA ARG A 38 9.26 9.11 20.91
C ARG A 38 8.59 7.86 20.35
N GLY A 39 7.56 7.99 19.52
CA GLY A 39 6.80 6.86 18.98
C GLY A 39 5.82 6.23 19.97
N ASN A 40 5.69 6.75 21.19
CA ASN A 40 4.81 6.21 22.23
C ASN A 40 3.33 6.54 21.97
N ARG A 41 3.03 7.58 21.18
CA ARG A 41 1.65 7.98 20.82
C ARG A 41 1.55 8.29 19.34
N GLN A 42 0.45 7.87 18.71
CA GLN A 42 0.14 8.27 17.34
C GLN A 42 -0.31 9.73 17.29
N ALA A 43 0.23 10.51 16.35
CA ALA A 43 -0.27 11.86 16.07
C ALA A 43 -1.68 11.80 15.44
N SER A 44 -2.53 12.79 15.71
CA SER A 44 -3.76 12.98 14.95
C SER A 44 -3.43 13.52 13.55
N ARG A 45 -4.33 13.31 12.57
CA ARG A 45 -4.16 13.88 11.23
C ARG A 45 -4.01 15.40 11.28
N SER A 46 -4.80 16.08 12.12
CA SER A 46 -4.72 17.53 12.32
C SER A 46 -3.32 17.97 12.79
N LEU A 47 -2.71 17.22 13.72
CA LEU A 47 -1.37 17.51 14.21
C LEU A 47 -0.32 17.36 13.10
N VAL A 48 -0.46 16.34 12.23
CA VAL A 48 0.45 16.14 11.09
C VAL A 48 0.39 17.31 10.12
N VAL A 49 -0.80 17.78 9.77
CA VAL A 49 -0.99 18.94 8.88
C VAL A 49 -0.37 20.20 9.50
N LYS A 50 -0.62 20.45 10.79
CA LYS A 50 -0.02 21.57 11.51
C LYS A 50 1.53 21.51 11.51
N LEU A 51 2.10 20.32 11.71
CA LEU A 51 3.56 20.12 11.66
C LEU A 51 4.13 20.30 10.25
N ALA A 52 3.41 19.87 9.21
CA ALA A 52 3.80 20.09 7.81
C ALA A 52 3.90 21.59 7.51
N GLY A 53 2.86 22.35 7.87
CA GLY A 53 2.85 23.81 7.72
C GLY A 53 3.95 24.50 8.52
N TYR A 54 4.12 24.13 9.79
CA TYR A 54 5.12 24.73 10.67
C TYR A 54 6.56 24.51 10.19
N TYR A 55 6.87 23.31 9.68
CA TYR A 55 8.20 22.98 9.19
C TYR A 55 8.40 23.26 7.70
N SER A 56 7.38 23.75 6.99
CA SER A 56 7.42 23.92 5.53
C SER A 56 7.77 22.62 4.78
N LEU A 57 7.16 21.52 5.21
CA LEU A 57 7.32 20.20 4.61
C LEU A 57 6.15 19.92 3.64
N ASP A 58 6.38 19.03 2.67
CA ASP A 58 5.30 18.50 1.85
C ASP A 58 4.31 17.70 2.70
N GLU A 59 3.09 18.22 2.81
CA GLU A 59 2.01 17.62 3.58
C GLU A 59 1.66 16.21 3.07
N ALA A 60 1.64 15.99 1.76
CA ALA A 60 1.27 14.71 1.19
C ALA A 60 2.31 13.64 1.54
N ALA A 61 3.60 13.97 1.41
CA ALA A 61 4.69 13.10 1.83
C ALA A 61 4.67 12.84 3.35
N LEU A 62 4.42 13.86 4.16
CA LEU A 62 4.40 13.74 5.62
C LEU A 62 3.22 12.90 6.13
N LEU A 63 2.04 13.09 5.54
CA LEU A 63 0.85 12.27 5.79
C LEU A 63 1.09 10.82 5.40
N LYS A 64 1.72 10.57 4.25
CA LYS A 64 2.08 9.22 3.79
C LYS A 64 3.00 8.52 4.79
N MET A 65 4.07 9.19 5.23
CA MET A 65 4.99 8.65 6.24
C MET A 65 4.29 8.38 7.58
N TRP A 66 3.40 9.27 8.02
CA TRP A 66 2.59 9.08 9.23
C TRP A 66 1.63 7.88 9.11
N MET A 67 0.94 7.71 7.98
CA MET A 67 0.03 6.59 7.73
C MET A 67 0.78 5.25 7.75
N GLN A 68 1.96 5.19 7.13
CA GLN A 68 2.83 4.01 7.17
C GLN A 68 3.18 3.63 8.61
N ASN A 69 3.56 4.61 9.44
CA ASN A 69 3.84 4.37 10.86
C ASN A 69 2.61 3.92 11.66
N LYS A 70 1.45 4.53 11.39
CA LYS A 70 0.18 4.19 12.04
C LYS A 70 -0.18 2.72 11.81
N TRP A 71 -0.10 2.28 10.56
CA TRP A 71 -0.45 0.91 10.19
C TRP A 71 0.52 -0.12 10.76
N SER A 72 1.83 0.17 10.80
CA SER A 72 2.79 -0.73 11.46
C SER A 72 2.42 -1.01 12.92
N ARG A 73 1.95 0.00 13.65
CA ARG A 73 1.54 -0.15 15.05
C ARG A 73 0.22 -0.89 15.21
N GLU A 74 -0.80 -0.53 14.43
CA GLU A 74 -2.11 -1.20 14.49
C GLU A 74 -2.01 -2.69 14.10
N LEU A 75 -1.13 -3.03 13.16
CA LEU A 75 -0.82 -4.42 12.80
C LEU A 75 -0.04 -5.18 13.88
N THR A 76 0.76 -4.48 14.70
CA THR A 76 1.50 -5.08 15.83
C THR A 76 0.59 -5.28 17.04
N GLU A 77 -0.32 -4.34 17.30
CA GLU A 77 -1.22 -4.35 18.45
C GLU A 77 -2.41 -5.33 18.29
N SER A 78 -2.80 -5.67 17.06
CA SER A 78 -3.94 -6.57 16.78
C SER A 78 -3.71 -8.06 17.11
N LYS A 79 -2.53 -8.46 17.59
CA LYS A 79 -2.18 -9.85 18.01
C LYS A 79 -2.60 -10.95 17.01
N THR A 80 -2.86 -10.64 15.74
CA THR A 80 -3.36 -11.65 14.78
C THR A 80 -2.22 -12.37 14.05
N PHE A 81 -0.96 -11.95 14.20
CA PHE A 81 0.20 -12.65 13.62
C PHE A 81 1.37 -12.63 14.60
N ALA A 82 1.30 -13.47 15.64
CA ALA A 82 2.27 -13.50 16.73
C ALA A 82 3.65 -14.09 16.38
N ASN A 83 3.95 -14.44 15.11
CA ASN A 83 5.23 -15.07 14.75
C ASN A 83 5.84 -14.63 13.41
N GLU A 84 5.32 -13.58 12.75
CA GLU A 84 6.00 -13.04 11.58
C GLU A 84 6.63 -11.69 11.93
N PRO A 85 7.97 -11.61 12.04
CA PRO A 85 8.61 -10.34 12.33
C PRO A 85 8.32 -9.33 11.22
N VAL A 86 8.12 -8.07 11.62
CA VAL A 86 7.94 -6.90 10.73
C VAL A 86 9.04 -6.79 9.66
N SER A 87 10.18 -7.47 9.85
CA SER A 87 11.24 -7.63 8.85
C SER A 87 10.81 -8.35 7.56
N VAL A 88 9.70 -9.10 7.57
CA VAL A 88 9.07 -9.67 6.35
C VAL A 88 8.51 -8.57 5.45
N TYR A 89 8.02 -7.46 6.02
CA TYR A 89 7.52 -6.31 5.26
C TYR A 89 8.61 -5.27 4.97
N ALA A 90 9.75 -5.31 5.68
CA ALA A 90 10.87 -4.39 5.48
C ALA A 90 11.82 -4.81 4.34
N HIS A 91 11.66 -6.01 3.77
CA HIS A 91 12.38 -6.46 2.57
C HIS A 91 11.43 -6.91 1.46
N ALA A 92 10.32 -6.19 1.23
CA ALA A 92 9.53 -6.45 0.04
C ALA A 92 10.28 -5.84 -1.17
N VAL A 93 11.28 -6.56 -1.68
CA VAL A 93 11.82 -6.31 -3.02
C VAL A 93 10.63 -6.12 -3.95
N MET A 94 10.51 -4.93 -4.55
CA MET A 94 9.42 -4.62 -5.47
C MET A 94 9.41 -5.68 -6.57
N PRO A 95 8.35 -6.50 -6.67
CA PRO A 95 8.32 -7.52 -7.68
C PRO A 95 8.33 -6.83 -9.04
N THR A 96 9.27 -7.22 -9.88
CA THR A 96 9.36 -6.72 -11.24
C THR A 96 8.14 -7.19 -12.03
N PHE A 97 7.79 -6.46 -13.08
CA PHE A 97 6.71 -6.88 -13.98
C PHE A 97 6.94 -8.30 -14.53
N ALA A 98 8.19 -8.67 -14.79
CA ALA A 98 8.56 -10.01 -15.25
C ALA A 98 8.21 -11.09 -14.23
N GLU A 99 8.50 -10.87 -12.95
CA GLU A 99 8.17 -11.82 -11.87
C GLU A 99 6.66 -11.94 -11.67
N ILE A 100 5.94 -10.81 -11.68
CA ILE A 100 4.47 -10.80 -11.58
C ILE A 100 3.88 -11.61 -12.74
N LYS A 101 4.31 -11.30 -13.98
CA LYS A 101 3.88 -12.01 -15.18
C LYS A 101 4.15 -13.50 -15.10
N GLN A 102 5.33 -13.90 -14.68
CA GLN A 102 5.69 -15.32 -14.57
C GLN A 102 4.81 -16.05 -13.55
N LYS A 103 4.72 -15.54 -12.32
CA LYS A 103 3.99 -16.19 -11.21
C LYS A 103 2.48 -16.22 -11.47
N VAL A 104 1.90 -15.09 -11.88
CA VAL A 104 0.47 -14.99 -12.17
C VAL A 104 0.11 -15.87 -13.37
N SER A 105 0.87 -15.81 -14.48
CA SER A 105 0.57 -16.66 -15.64
C SER A 105 0.64 -18.16 -15.31
N ALA A 106 1.56 -18.59 -14.43
CA ALA A 106 1.63 -19.98 -13.99
C ALA A 106 0.39 -20.43 -13.21
N ILE A 107 -0.23 -19.53 -12.43
CA ILE A 107 -1.48 -19.80 -11.71
C ILE A 107 -2.65 -19.85 -12.71
N LEU A 108 -2.78 -18.83 -13.56
CA LEU A 108 -3.93 -18.68 -14.46
C LEU A 108 -3.97 -19.73 -15.57
N ARG A 109 -2.81 -20.22 -16.03
CA ARG A 109 -2.73 -21.30 -17.03
C ARG A 109 -3.42 -22.59 -16.58
N LYS A 110 -3.55 -22.83 -15.28
CA LYS A 110 -4.24 -24.00 -14.74
C LYS A 110 -5.76 -23.89 -14.85
N ASP A 111 -6.29 -22.67 -14.98
CA ASP A 111 -7.71 -22.42 -15.09
C ASP A 111 -8.13 -22.18 -16.55
N LYS A 112 -8.85 -23.16 -17.13
CA LYS A 112 -9.31 -23.10 -18.52
C LYS A 112 -10.37 -22.02 -18.76
N ARG A 113 -10.97 -21.45 -17.71
CA ARG A 113 -12.04 -20.44 -17.79
C ARG A 113 -11.50 -19.03 -18.02
N ILE A 114 -10.20 -18.82 -17.85
CA ILE A 114 -9.55 -17.51 -17.97
C ILE A 114 -9.04 -17.34 -19.41
N LEU A 115 -9.47 -16.26 -20.07
CA LEU A 115 -9.07 -15.92 -21.43
C LEU A 115 -7.84 -15.01 -21.44
N LYS A 116 -7.86 -13.95 -20.64
CA LYS A 116 -6.77 -12.97 -20.54
C LYS A 116 -6.65 -12.45 -19.12
N ALA A 117 -5.47 -11.97 -18.77
CA ALA A 117 -5.26 -11.18 -17.56
C ALA A 117 -4.27 -10.05 -17.80
N PHE A 118 -4.53 -8.93 -17.12
CA PHE A 118 -3.78 -7.70 -17.23
C PHE A 118 -3.41 -7.20 -15.83
N LEU A 119 -2.24 -6.59 -15.72
CA LEU A 119 -1.84 -5.79 -14.59
C LEU A 119 -2.34 -4.37 -14.83
N PHE A 120 -2.99 -3.80 -13.84
CA PHE A 120 -3.41 -2.40 -13.85
C PHE A 120 -3.01 -1.72 -12.53
N GLY A 121 -3.47 -0.48 -12.31
CA GLY A 121 -3.19 0.23 -11.07
C GLY A 121 -1.73 0.70 -10.95
N SER A 122 -1.27 0.87 -9.70
CA SER A 122 0.01 1.53 -9.40
C SER A 122 1.24 0.84 -10.01
N PHE A 123 1.25 -0.50 -10.08
CA PHE A 123 2.33 -1.27 -10.71
C PHE A 123 2.37 -1.12 -12.24
N SER A 124 1.24 -0.84 -12.87
CA SER A 124 1.19 -0.59 -14.31
C SER A 124 1.73 0.80 -14.68
N ARG A 125 1.45 1.81 -13.83
CA ARG A 125 1.86 3.22 -14.01
C ARG A 125 3.25 3.58 -13.49
N ASN A 126 4.03 2.62 -12.99
CA ASN A 126 5.32 2.84 -12.31
C ASN A 126 5.22 3.75 -11.06
N GLU A 127 4.05 3.82 -10.42
CA GLU A 127 3.78 4.60 -9.19
C GLU A 127 3.73 3.71 -7.94
N ALA A 128 4.05 2.42 -8.09
CA ALA A 128 3.98 1.44 -7.01
C ALA A 128 4.95 1.78 -5.88
N THR A 129 4.52 1.47 -4.66
CA THR A 129 5.28 1.67 -3.43
C THR A 129 5.39 0.35 -2.68
N ASP A 130 6.23 0.32 -1.64
CA ASP A 130 6.37 -0.81 -0.72
C ASP A 130 5.07 -1.32 -0.11
N PHE A 131 4.00 -0.53 -0.16
CA PHE A 131 2.68 -0.87 0.40
C PHE A 131 1.59 -1.04 -0.64
N SER A 132 1.90 -0.84 -1.94
CA SER A 132 0.92 -0.98 -3.02
C SER A 132 0.47 -2.43 -3.18
N ASP A 133 -0.82 -2.64 -3.39
CA ASP A 133 -1.36 -3.91 -3.88
C ASP A 133 -1.05 -4.12 -5.37
N ILE A 134 -1.10 -5.39 -5.77
CA ILE A 134 -1.00 -5.80 -7.18
C ILE A 134 -2.41 -5.98 -7.71
N ASP A 135 -2.85 -5.08 -8.58
CA ASP A 135 -4.18 -5.08 -9.17
C ASP A 135 -4.22 -5.89 -10.47
N ILE A 136 -5.00 -6.97 -10.49
CA ILE A 136 -5.09 -7.89 -11.62
C ILE A 136 -6.51 -7.89 -12.19
N LEU A 137 -6.61 -7.52 -13.45
CA LEU A 137 -7.84 -7.59 -14.22
C LEU A 137 -7.88 -8.91 -14.97
N ILE A 138 -8.93 -9.70 -14.79
CA ILE A 138 -9.13 -10.95 -15.54
C ILE A 138 -10.32 -10.85 -16.49
N LYS A 139 -10.14 -11.44 -17.66
CA LYS A 139 -11.19 -11.69 -18.64
C LYS A 139 -11.50 -13.17 -18.64
N THR A 140 -12.75 -13.50 -18.34
CA THR A 140 -13.23 -14.88 -18.24
C THR A 140 -14.09 -15.24 -19.45
N ASP A 141 -14.14 -16.53 -19.74
CA ASP A 141 -14.97 -17.09 -20.80
C ASP A 141 -16.43 -17.15 -20.35
N ASN A 142 -17.31 -16.47 -21.08
CA ASN A 142 -18.75 -16.39 -20.77
C ASN A 142 -19.47 -17.73 -20.83
N ARG A 143 -18.85 -18.77 -21.40
CA ARG A 143 -19.40 -20.13 -21.47
C ARG A 143 -19.33 -20.88 -20.15
N PHE A 144 -18.50 -20.43 -19.21
CA PHE A 144 -18.33 -21.08 -17.91
C PHE A 144 -18.84 -20.19 -16.77
N SER A 145 -19.40 -20.82 -15.74
CA SER A 145 -19.71 -20.12 -14.49
C SER A 145 -18.42 -19.69 -13.81
N PHE A 146 -18.35 -18.42 -13.44
CA PHE A 146 -17.24 -17.84 -12.71
C PHE A 146 -17.78 -17.05 -11.53
N THR A 147 -17.39 -17.44 -10.32
CA THR A 147 -17.99 -17.01 -9.07
C THR A 147 -17.02 -16.15 -8.25
N LEU A 148 -17.53 -15.53 -7.19
CA LEU A 148 -16.69 -14.80 -6.23
C LEU A 148 -15.67 -15.73 -5.53
N PHE A 149 -15.98 -17.02 -5.36
CA PHE A 149 -15.04 -17.99 -4.78
C PHE A 149 -13.85 -18.24 -5.72
N ASP A 150 -14.09 -18.28 -7.04
CA ASP A 150 -13.02 -18.42 -8.03
C ASP A 150 -12.08 -17.19 -8.01
N LEU A 151 -12.65 -15.99 -7.91
CA LEU A 151 -11.88 -14.76 -7.71
C LEU A 151 -11.03 -14.82 -6.44
N ALA A 152 -11.64 -15.19 -5.31
CA ALA A 152 -10.97 -15.27 -4.03
C ALA A 152 -9.81 -16.30 -4.07
N GLU A 153 -10.01 -17.44 -4.74
CA GLU A 153 -8.99 -18.46 -4.92
C GLU A 153 -7.80 -17.93 -5.74
N ILE A 154 -8.04 -17.26 -6.85
CA ILE A 154 -6.99 -16.66 -7.68
C ILE A 154 -6.25 -15.57 -6.92
N ALA A 155 -6.97 -14.69 -6.22
CA ALA A 155 -6.38 -13.64 -5.40
C ALA A 155 -5.50 -14.22 -4.29
N HIS A 156 -5.99 -15.25 -3.60
CA HIS A 156 -5.23 -15.93 -2.55
C HIS A 156 -3.96 -16.61 -3.10
N LYS A 157 -4.07 -17.39 -4.19
CA LYS A 157 -2.91 -18.03 -4.82
C LYS A 157 -1.87 -17.02 -5.29
N SER A 158 -2.33 -15.92 -5.89
CA SER A 158 -1.45 -14.85 -6.37
C SER A 158 -0.77 -14.14 -5.21
N LYS A 159 -1.50 -13.83 -4.14
CA LYS A 159 -0.94 -13.27 -2.89
C LYS A 159 0.15 -14.16 -2.31
N THR A 160 -0.12 -15.46 -2.19
CA THR A 160 0.85 -16.43 -1.64
C THR A 160 2.08 -16.55 -2.53
N ALA A 161 1.93 -16.55 -3.85
CA ALA A 161 3.06 -16.62 -4.78
C ALA A 161 3.92 -15.33 -4.79
N LEU A 162 3.28 -14.17 -4.64
CA LEU A 162 3.93 -12.86 -4.74
C LEU A 162 4.40 -12.31 -3.39
N GLY A 163 3.93 -12.86 -2.26
CA GLY A 163 4.21 -12.34 -0.93
C GLY A 163 3.61 -10.95 -0.68
N ARG A 164 2.62 -10.54 -1.48
CA ARG A 164 2.06 -9.18 -1.49
C ARG A 164 0.56 -9.24 -1.70
N LYS A 165 -0.18 -8.32 -1.06
CA LYS A 165 -1.62 -8.17 -1.27
C LYS A 165 -1.91 -8.04 -2.76
N THR A 166 -2.80 -8.88 -3.27
CA THR A 166 -3.19 -8.93 -4.67
C THR A 166 -4.70 -8.77 -4.73
N ASP A 167 -5.19 -7.79 -5.48
CA ASP A 167 -6.61 -7.62 -5.77
C ASP A 167 -6.92 -8.16 -7.17
N VAL A 168 -8.02 -8.87 -7.31
CA VAL A 168 -8.40 -9.53 -8.56
C VAL A 168 -9.83 -9.18 -8.90
N VAL A 169 -10.01 -8.55 -10.05
CA VAL A 169 -11.32 -8.08 -10.53
C VAL A 169 -11.60 -8.63 -11.92
N THR A 170 -12.88 -8.80 -12.24
CA THR A 170 -13.30 -9.18 -13.60
C THR A 170 -13.62 -7.95 -14.44
N GLU A 171 -13.41 -8.06 -15.76
CA GLU A 171 -13.81 -7.01 -16.73
C GLU A 171 -15.31 -6.64 -16.63
N ARG A 172 -16.15 -7.58 -16.19
CA ARG A 172 -17.60 -7.34 -16.00
C ARG A 172 -17.93 -6.51 -14.77
N ALA A 173 -17.08 -6.55 -13.74
CA ALA A 173 -17.27 -5.81 -12.49
C ALA A 173 -16.79 -4.35 -12.56
N LEU A 174 -16.04 -3.98 -13.60
CA LEU A 174 -15.54 -2.63 -13.77
C LEU A 174 -16.63 -1.69 -14.30
N SER A 175 -16.74 -0.52 -13.68
CA SER A 175 -17.58 0.57 -14.19
C SER A 175 -17.02 1.14 -15.50
N PRO A 176 -17.86 1.77 -16.35
CA PRO A 176 -17.42 2.36 -17.62
C PRO A 176 -16.27 3.34 -17.46
N GLU A 177 -16.28 4.15 -16.41
CA GLU A 177 -15.26 5.17 -16.12
C GLU A 177 -13.90 4.52 -15.82
N ILE A 178 -13.91 3.40 -15.09
CA ILE A 178 -12.68 2.66 -14.78
C ILE A 178 -12.16 1.96 -16.04
N LYS A 179 -13.05 1.42 -16.89
CA LYS A 179 -12.66 0.77 -18.15
C LYS A 179 -11.93 1.71 -19.10
N GLU A 180 -12.36 2.96 -19.18
CA GLU A 180 -11.73 3.98 -20.01
C GLU A 180 -10.37 4.40 -19.42
N SER A 181 -10.31 4.61 -18.10
CA SER A 181 -9.09 5.02 -17.39
C SER A 181 -7.96 3.97 -17.43
N ILE A 182 -8.30 2.68 -17.40
CA ILE A 182 -7.28 1.62 -17.39
C ILE A 182 -6.73 1.31 -18.79
N HIS A 183 -7.45 1.63 -19.87
CA HIS A 183 -7.17 1.15 -21.22
C HIS A 183 -5.73 1.47 -21.68
N ASP A 184 -5.24 2.67 -21.34
CA ASP A 184 -3.93 3.15 -21.77
C ASP A 184 -2.76 2.54 -21.00
N ASN A 185 -3.01 1.88 -19.87
CA ASN A 185 -1.97 1.40 -18.95
C ASN A 185 -2.02 -0.11 -18.68
N LEU A 186 -2.87 -0.88 -19.38
CA LEU A 186 -2.95 -2.32 -19.17
C LEU A 186 -1.68 -3.04 -19.65
N LYS A 187 -1.00 -3.76 -18.74
CA LYS A 187 0.12 -4.64 -19.10
C LYS A 187 -0.31 -6.10 -19.10
N VAL A 188 -0.12 -6.81 -20.21
CA VAL A 188 -0.57 -8.21 -20.36
C VAL A 188 0.23 -9.16 -19.46
N LEU A 189 -0.46 -9.82 -18.53
CA LEU A 189 0.11 -10.88 -17.67
C LEU A 189 -0.09 -12.28 -18.25
N TYR A 190 -1.26 -12.54 -18.82
CA TYR A 190 -1.61 -13.85 -19.38
C TYR A 190 -2.58 -13.69 -20.55
N GLU A 191 -2.41 -14.54 -21.56
CA GLU A 191 -3.33 -14.71 -22.67
C GLU A 191 -3.38 -16.20 -23.00
N LYS A 192 -4.60 -16.74 -23.06
CA LYS A 192 -4.86 -18.12 -23.46
C LYS A 192 -4.62 -18.23 -24.97
N LYS A 193 -3.66 -19.06 -25.35
CA LYS A 193 -3.41 -19.44 -26.74
C LYS A 193 -4.41 -20.50 -27.21
#